data_AF-A0A924HJS9-F1
#
_entry.id   AF-A0A924HJS9-F1
#
_cell.length_a   1.000
_cell.length_b   1.000
_cell.length_c   1.000
_cell.angle_alpha   90.00
_cell.angle_beta   90.00
_cell.angle_gamma   90.00
#
_symmetry.space_group_name_H-M   'P 1'
#
loop_
_entity.id
_entity.type
_entity.pdbx_description
1 polymer ?
#
loop_
_entity_poly.entity_id
_entity_poly.type
_entity_poly.pdbx_seq_one_letter_code
_entity_poly.pdbx_strand_id
1 'polypeptide(L)'
;MKKLLFLFLGLSILGVSACRKVTEQYYTTPNQTVYYSVSNSSWTTADGGYTYAASLSFLQGDTYKNKYDGVLVYVSYDNGTTYIAVPQTYNGLTYSFSATNQKVIIEVQSSDFNSKISNPGVLSVKLVLIPSKE
;
A
#
# COMPACT_ATOMS: atom_id res chain seq x y z
N MET A 1 40.35 -34.47 45.12
CA MET A 1 40.29 -33.86 43.77
C MET A 1 39.03 -34.24 42.98
N LYS A 2 38.49 -35.48 43.09
CA LYS A 2 37.24 -35.89 42.37
C LYS A 2 35.97 -35.10 42.74
N LYS A 3 35.85 -34.62 43.98
CA LYS A 3 34.67 -33.83 44.45
C LYS A 3 34.58 -32.44 43.82
N LEU A 4 35.71 -31.82 43.46
CA LEU A 4 35.76 -30.53 42.78
C LEU A 4 35.35 -30.65 41.31
N LEU A 5 35.63 -31.80 40.69
CA LEU A 5 35.25 -32.08 39.30
C LEU A 5 33.73 -32.11 39.12
N PHE A 6 33.00 -32.67 40.09
CA PHE A 6 31.53 -32.67 40.08
C PHE A 6 30.94 -31.26 40.27
N LEU A 7 31.61 -30.38 41.01
CA LEU A 7 31.17 -28.99 41.21
C LEU A 7 31.28 -28.18 39.91
N PHE A 8 32.41 -28.30 39.20
CA PHE A 8 32.61 -27.64 37.90
C PHE A 8 31.66 -28.17 36.83
N LEU A 9 31.34 -29.47 36.86
CA LEU A 9 30.38 -30.08 35.96
C LEU A 9 28.93 -29.62 36.23
N GLY A 10 28.58 -29.34 37.48
CA GLY A 10 27.27 -28.76 37.82
C GLY A 10 27.14 -27.30 37.37
N LEU A 11 28.22 -26.53 37.43
CA LEU A 11 28.23 -25.12 37.05
C LEU A 11 28.16 -24.91 35.53
N SER A 12 28.73 -25.81 34.74
CA SER A 12 28.67 -25.73 33.27
C SER A 12 27.28 -26.00 32.70
N ILE A 13 26.44 -26.79 33.39
CA ILE A 13 25.06 -27.07 32.96
C ILE A 13 24.13 -25.86 33.23
N LEU A 14 24.44 -25.05 34.25
CA LEU A 14 23.65 -23.85 34.60
C LEU A 14 24.04 -22.61 33.76
N GLY A 15 25.25 -22.57 33.20
CA GLY A 15 25.73 -21.42 32.41
C GLY A 15 25.24 -21.38 30.96
N VAL A 16 24.90 -22.53 30.37
CA VAL A 16 24.51 -22.63 28.94
C VAL A 16 23.01 -22.40 28.69
N SER A 17 22.17 -22.39 29.72
CA SER A 17 20.73 -22.12 29.61
C SER A 17 20.38 -20.62 29.64
N ALA A 18 21.34 -19.74 29.94
CA ALA A 18 21.13 -18.29 30.03
C ALA A 18 21.22 -17.56 28.68
N CYS A 19 21.74 -18.19 27.62
CA CYS A 19 21.71 -17.61 26.28
C CYS A 19 20.34 -17.86 25.63
N ARG A 20 19.29 -17.23 26.16
CA ARG A 20 18.08 -17.05 25.36
C ARG A 20 18.40 -16.06 24.27
N LYS A 21 18.49 -16.53 23.02
CA LYS A 21 18.36 -15.66 21.86
C LYS A 21 16.99 -15.01 21.97
N VAL A 22 16.96 -13.77 22.45
CA VAL A 22 15.78 -12.93 22.37
C VAL A 22 15.65 -12.64 20.89
N THR A 23 14.85 -13.44 20.18
CA THR A 23 14.31 -12.96 18.92
C THR A 23 13.36 -11.85 19.33
N GLU A 24 13.84 -10.60 19.31
CA GLU A 24 12.92 -9.49 19.17
C GLU A 24 12.19 -9.75 17.87
N GLN A 25 11.05 -10.43 17.95
CA GLN A 25 10.09 -10.49 16.87
C GLN A 25 9.56 -9.08 16.76
N TYR A 26 10.29 -8.21 16.04
CA TYR A 26 9.70 -7.03 15.46
C TYR A 26 8.52 -7.55 14.65
N TYR A 27 7.33 -7.39 15.20
CA TYR A 27 6.09 -7.78 14.55
C TYR A 27 5.91 -6.76 13.41
N THR A 28 6.58 -7.00 12.28
CA THR A 28 6.45 -6.16 11.12
C THR A 28 5.07 -6.40 10.55
N THR A 29 4.18 -5.41 10.66
CA THR A 29 2.93 -5.44 9.89
C THR A 29 3.31 -5.55 8.41
N PRO A 30 2.90 -6.62 7.70
CA PRO A 30 3.24 -6.75 6.29
C PRO A 30 2.49 -5.69 5.48
N ASN A 31 3.05 -5.34 4.31
CA ASN A 31 2.34 -4.52 3.33
C ASN A 31 1.03 -5.20 2.94
N GLN A 32 -0.02 -4.42 2.81
CA GLN A 32 -1.32 -4.90 2.35
C GLN A 32 -1.53 -4.47 0.90
N THR A 33 -2.12 -5.34 0.09
CA THR A 33 -2.49 -5.01 -1.30
C THR A 33 -3.98 -5.18 -1.47
N VAL A 34 -4.64 -4.14 -1.99
CA VAL A 34 -6.08 -4.14 -2.25
C VAL A 34 -6.31 -3.86 -3.73
N TYR A 35 -7.18 -4.64 -4.35
CA TYR A 35 -7.55 -4.49 -5.75
C TYR A 35 -8.94 -3.87 -5.86
N TYR A 36 -9.07 -2.91 -6.77
CA TYR A 36 -10.31 -2.23 -7.09
C TYR A 36 -10.56 -2.28 -8.60
N SER A 37 -11.83 -2.20 -8.97
CA SER A 37 -12.26 -1.95 -10.35
C SER A 37 -13.09 -0.69 -10.37
N VAL A 38 -12.59 0.35 -11.03
CA VAL A 38 -13.34 1.57 -11.30
C VAL A 38 -14.24 1.29 -12.50
N SER A 39 -15.55 1.44 -12.34
CA SER A 39 -16.50 1.28 -13.45
C SER A 39 -16.73 2.62 -14.16
N ASN A 40 -17.33 2.58 -15.35
CA ASN A 40 -17.69 3.80 -16.07
C ASN A 40 -18.55 4.77 -15.23
N SER A 41 -19.42 4.26 -14.36
CA SER A 41 -20.30 5.08 -13.52
C SER A 41 -19.63 5.62 -12.25
N SER A 42 -18.42 5.15 -11.91
CA SER A 42 -17.67 5.63 -10.75
C SER A 42 -16.99 6.98 -10.98
N TRP A 43 -16.80 7.37 -12.24
CA TRP A 43 -16.15 8.63 -12.59
C TRP A 43 -17.10 9.81 -12.46
N THR A 44 -16.65 10.85 -11.76
CA THR A 44 -17.35 12.12 -11.64
C THR A 44 -16.47 13.26 -12.14
N THR A 45 -17.08 14.37 -12.56
CA THR A 45 -16.38 15.58 -12.96
C THR A 45 -17.12 16.79 -12.40
N ALA A 46 -16.38 17.78 -11.92
CA ALA A 46 -16.92 19.04 -11.40
C ALA A 46 -16.59 20.25 -12.28
N ASP A 47 -15.70 20.08 -13.27
CA ASP A 47 -15.20 21.13 -14.16
C ASP A 47 -15.75 21.00 -15.59
N GLY A 48 -16.78 20.19 -15.79
CA GLY A 48 -17.42 20.02 -17.09
C GLY A 48 -16.60 19.16 -18.06
N GLY A 49 -15.78 18.25 -17.53
CA GLY A 49 -15.08 17.20 -18.27
C GLY A 49 -13.60 17.44 -18.50
N TYR A 50 -12.96 18.42 -17.84
CA TYR A 50 -11.51 18.59 -17.90
C TYR A 50 -10.79 17.59 -17.01
N THR A 51 -11.38 17.30 -15.84
CA THR A 51 -10.87 16.33 -14.87
C THR A 51 -11.98 15.37 -14.49
N TYR A 52 -11.68 14.08 -14.58
CA TYR A 52 -12.50 13.01 -14.01
C TYR A 52 -11.84 12.46 -12.76
N ALA A 53 -12.63 12.26 -11.71
CA ALA A 53 -12.18 11.71 -10.44
C ALA A 53 -12.95 10.43 -10.09
N ALA A 54 -12.25 9.45 -9.52
CA ALA A 54 -12.84 8.26 -8.94
C ALA A 54 -12.33 8.08 -7.51
N SER A 55 -13.25 7.85 -6.55
CA SER A 55 -12.91 7.62 -5.15
C SER A 55 -12.90 6.13 -4.82
N LEU A 56 -11.79 5.65 -4.25
CA LEU A 56 -11.59 4.30 -3.77
C LEU A 56 -11.57 4.31 -2.25
N SER A 57 -12.69 3.96 -1.63
CA SER A 57 -12.78 3.90 -0.17
C SER A 57 -12.11 2.65 0.38
N PHE A 58 -11.43 2.79 1.52
CA PHE A 58 -10.97 1.65 2.29
C PHE A 58 -12.16 1.00 3.01
N LEU A 59 -12.17 -0.34 3.13
CA LEU A 59 -13.21 -1.05 3.88
C LEU A 59 -13.10 -0.72 5.37
N GLN A 60 -14.24 -0.62 6.07
CA GLN A 60 -14.24 -0.40 7.52
C GLN A 60 -13.52 -1.57 8.22
N GLY A 61 -12.41 -1.26 8.91
CA GLY A 61 -11.50 -2.23 9.53
C GLY A 61 -10.08 -2.20 8.95
N ASP A 62 -9.97 -1.81 7.67
CA ASP A 62 -8.72 -1.49 6.96
C ASP A 62 -8.37 0.00 7.05
N THR A 63 -8.99 0.72 7.99
CA THR A 63 -8.68 2.13 8.23
C THR A 63 -7.18 2.24 8.42
N TYR A 64 -6.55 2.91 7.46
CA TYR A 64 -5.16 3.32 7.42
C TYR A 64 -4.63 3.46 8.84
N LYS A 65 -3.89 2.44 9.31
CA LYS A 65 -3.67 2.25 10.75
C LYS A 65 -2.77 3.34 11.32
N ASN A 66 -2.03 4.05 10.48
CA ASN A 66 -1.34 5.26 10.88
C ASN A 66 -1.52 6.37 9.85
N LYS A 67 -1.65 7.60 10.35
CA LYS A 67 -1.45 8.86 9.61
C LYS A 67 -0.18 8.87 8.73
N TYR A 68 0.75 7.96 8.97
CA TYR A 68 2.11 7.92 8.45
C TYR A 68 2.38 6.84 7.41
N ASP A 69 1.44 5.91 7.19
CA ASP A 69 1.63 4.84 6.22
C ASP A 69 1.82 5.42 4.80
N GLY A 70 2.49 4.67 3.92
CA GLY A 70 2.65 5.01 2.51
C GLY A 70 1.56 4.38 1.64
N VAL A 71 1.07 5.09 0.62
CA VAL A 71 0.20 4.53 -0.43
C VAL A 71 0.95 4.49 -1.74
N LEU A 72 1.05 3.32 -2.36
CA LEU A 72 1.40 3.20 -3.77
C LEU A 72 0.15 2.85 -4.58
N VAL A 73 -0.06 3.57 -5.67
CA VAL A 73 -1.17 3.35 -6.59
C VAL A 73 -0.63 2.86 -7.92
N TYR A 74 -1.20 1.75 -8.40
CA TYR A 74 -0.95 1.24 -9.72
C TYR A 74 -2.28 1.08 -10.45
N VAL A 75 -2.27 1.33 -11.75
CA VAL A 75 -3.44 1.14 -12.61
C VAL A 75 -3.11 0.20 -13.76
N SER A 76 -4.14 -0.47 -14.25
CA SER A 76 -4.06 -1.43 -15.34
C SER A 76 -5.14 -1.10 -16.37
N TYR A 77 -4.71 -1.05 -17.63
CA TYR A 77 -5.54 -0.80 -18.80
C TYR A 77 -5.96 -2.10 -19.51
N ASP A 78 -5.51 -3.26 -19.01
CA ASP A 78 -5.66 -4.59 -19.61
C ASP A 78 -6.25 -5.60 -18.61
N ASN A 79 -7.25 -5.13 -17.84
CA ASN A 79 -8.01 -5.93 -16.87
C ASN A 79 -7.15 -6.64 -15.81
N GLY A 80 -6.11 -5.97 -15.33
CA GLY A 80 -5.24 -6.45 -14.26
C GLY A 80 -4.09 -7.34 -14.72
N THR A 81 -3.80 -7.43 -16.03
CA THR A 81 -2.68 -8.21 -16.54
C THR A 81 -1.35 -7.49 -16.32
N THR A 82 -1.30 -6.19 -16.57
CA THR A 82 -0.13 -5.33 -16.34
C THR A 82 -0.51 -4.11 -15.51
N TYR A 83 0.34 -3.77 -14.54
CA TYR A 83 0.11 -2.64 -13.62
C TYR A 83 1.24 -1.63 -13.76
N ILE A 84 0.88 -0.37 -13.98
CA ILE A 84 1.82 0.74 -14.09
C ILE A 84 1.58 1.72 -12.94
N ALA A 85 2.66 2.21 -12.34
CA ALA A 85 2.60 3.11 -11.19
C ALA A 85 2.01 4.47 -11.59
N VAL A 86 1.24 5.07 -10.68
CA VAL A 86 0.74 6.46 -10.77
C VAL A 86 1.64 7.35 -9.89
N PRO A 87 2.01 8.56 -10.32
CA PRO A 87 1.57 9.27 -11.52
C PRO A 87 2.19 8.76 -12.83
N GLN A 88 1.43 8.89 -13.92
CA GLN A 88 1.89 8.58 -15.28
C GLN A 88 1.03 9.26 -16.34
N THR A 89 1.54 9.28 -17.57
CA THR A 89 0.76 9.64 -18.75
C THR A 89 0.61 8.41 -19.64
N TYR A 90 -0.63 8.11 -20.04
CA TYR A 90 -0.97 7.01 -20.93
C TYR A 90 -2.00 7.47 -21.96
N ASN A 91 -1.72 7.26 -23.24
CA ASN A 91 -2.61 7.61 -24.36
C ASN A 91 -3.13 9.07 -24.33
N GLY A 92 -2.26 10.03 -24.01
CA GLY A 92 -2.61 11.46 -23.93
C GLY A 92 -3.38 11.88 -22.67
N LEU A 93 -3.60 10.95 -21.73
CA LEU A 93 -4.22 11.23 -20.44
C LEU A 93 -3.18 11.14 -19.32
N THR A 94 -3.19 12.10 -18.41
CA THR A 94 -2.38 12.09 -17.19
C THR A 94 -3.21 11.58 -16.03
N TYR A 95 -2.65 10.62 -15.31
CA TYR A 95 -3.21 10.02 -14.11
C TYR A 95 -2.43 10.53 -12.90
N SER A 96 -3.13 11.05 -11.91
CA SER A 96 -2.61 11.42 -10.59
C SER A 96 -3.45 10.78 -9.51
N PHE A 97 -2.96 10.81 -8.27
CA PHE A 97 -3.76 10.43 -7.13
C PHE A 97 -3.47 11.31 -5.93
N SER A 98 -4.47 11.43 -5.06
CA SER A 98 -4.33 11.91 -3.69
C SER A 98 -4.85 10.85 -2.74
N ALA A 99 -4.28 10.80 -1.54
CA ALA A 99 -4.70 9.85 -0.51
C ALA A 99 -5.07 10.59 0.78
N THR A 100 -6.10 10.09 1.44
CA THR A 100 -6.55 10.49 2.77
C THR A 100 -6.66 9.24 3.63
N ASN A 101 -6.85 9.39 4.94
CA ASN A 101 -7.02 8.24 5.84
C ASN A 101 -8.22 7.32 5.51
N GLN A 102 -9.16 7.78 4.67
CA GLN A 102 -10.40 7.05 4.37
C GLN A 102 -10.49 6.56 2.92
N LYS A 103 -9.79 7.22 2.00
CA LYS A 103 -9.90 6.94 0.57
C LYS A 103 -8.68 7.40 -0.21
N VAL A 104 -8.48 6.77 -1.35
CA VAL A 104 -7.65 7.27 -2.46
C VAL A 104 -8.56 7.88 -3.51
N ILE A 105 -8.18 9.03 -4.05
CA ILE A 105 -8.84 9.65 -5.20
C ILE A 105 -7.88 9.57 -6.37
N ILE A 106 -8.31 8.95 -7.47
CA ILE A 106 -7.59 8.97 -8.74
C ILE A 106 -8.20 10.05 -9.60
N GLU A 107 -7.34 10.88 -10.19
CA GLU A 107 -7.73 11.96 -11.10
C GLU A 107 -7.14 11.70 -12.48
N VAL A 108 -7.93 11.99 -13.51
CA VAL A 108 -7.56 11.82 -14.91
C VAL A 108 -7.92 13.08 -15.66
N GLN A 109 -6.95 13.58 -16.43
CA GLN A 109 -7.09 14.79 -17.23
C GLN A 109 -6.31 14.64 -18.53
N SER A 110 -6.54 15.53 -19.48
CA SER A 110 -5.67 15.65 -20.66
C SER A 110 -4.23 15.97 -20.22
N SER A 111 -3.24 15.42 -20.92
CA SER A 111 -1.84 15.62 -20.56
C SER A 111 -1.37 17.08 -20.65
N ASP A 112 -2.09 17.89 -21.42
CA ASP A 112 -1.85 19.33 -21.57
C ASP A 112 -2.76 20.19 -20.68
N PHE A 113 -3.72 19.59 -19.96
CA PHE A 113 -4.75 20.25 -19.15
C PHE A 113 -5.61 21.29 -19.89
N ASN A 114 -5.57 21.32 -21.22
CA ASN A 114 -6.27 22.34 -22.03
C ASN A 114 -7.48 21.77 -22.77
N SER A 115 -7.64 20.44 -22.76
CA SER A 115 -8.72 19.76 -23.47
C SER A 115 -9.63 19.02 -22.50
N LYS A 116 -10.94 19.07 -22.76
CA LYS A 116 -11.89 18.15 -22.14
C LYS A 116 -11.61 16.72 -22.61
N ILE A 117 -11.82 15.77 -21.72
CA ILE A 117 -11.70 14.35 -22.01
C ILE A 117 -13.07 13.69 -21.93
N SER A 118 -13.22 12.52 -22.54
CA SER A 118 -14.37 11.65 -22.26
C SER A 118 -14.17 10.92 -20.94
N ASN A 119 -15.25 10.35 -20.40
CA ASN A 119 -15.15 9.42 -19.27
C ASN A 119 -14.06 8.36 -19.54
N PRO A 120 -13.09 8.17 -18.61
CA PRO A 120 -11.94 7.27 -18.83
C PRO A 120 -12.28 5.79 -19.02
N GLY A 121 -13.49 5.36 -18.68
CA GLY A 121 -13.93 3.98 -18.83
C GLY A 121 -13.54 3.08 -17.64
N VAL A 122 -13.51 1.76 -17.86
CA VAL A 122 -13.16 0.80 -16.81
C VAL A 122 -11.66 0.84 -16.54
N LEU A 123 -11.26 0.86 -15.26
CA LEU A 123 -9.86 0.87 -14.85
C LEU A 123 -9.65 -0.08 -13.67
N SER A 124 -8.72 -1.03 -13.81
CA SER A 124 -8.30 -1.87 -12.67
C SER A 124 -7.21 -1.15 -11.88
N VAL A 125 -7.34 -1.16 -10.55
CA VAL A 125 -6.44 -0.43 -9.65
C VAL A 125 -5.91 -1.39 -8.59
N LYS A 126 -4.61 -1.30 -8.33
CA LYS A 126 -3.93 -1.99 -7.23
C LYS A 126 -3.37 -0.93 -6.29
N LEU A 127 -3.85 -0.94 -5.05
CA LEU A 127 -3.33 -0.13 -3.96
C LEU A 127 -2.40 -0.99 -3.11
N VAL A 128 -1.18 -0.51 -2.85
CA VAL A 128 -0.26 -1.12 -1.90
C VAL A 128 -0.12 -0.18 -0.71
N LEU A 129 -0.53 -0.65 0.46
CA LEU A 129 -0.42 0.04 1.73
C LEU A 129 0.88 -0.42 2.39
N ILE A 130 1.76 0.53 2.69
CA ILE A 130 3.07 0.29 3.29
C ILE A 130 3.04 0.83 4.71
N PRO A 131 3.03 -0.05 5.73
CA PRO A 131 3.09 0.37 7.12
C PRO A 131 4.34 1.21 7.37
N SER A 132 4.18 2.34 8.04
CA SER A 132 5.26 3.27 8.36
C SER A 132 5.04 3.85 9.75
N LYS A 133 6.14 4.06 10.47
CA LYS A 133 6.15 4.49 11.87
C LYS A 133 7.11 5.69 11.98
N GLU A 134 6.68 6.74 12.69
CA GLU A 134 7.56 7.83 13.14
C GLU A 134 8.48 7.41 14.28
#